data_AF-A0A952JYZ4-F1
#
_entry.id   AF-A0A952JYZ4-F1
#
_cell.length_a   1.000
_cell.length_b   1.000
_cell.length_c   1.000
_cell.angle_alpha   90.00
_cell.angle_beta   90.00
_cell.angle_gamma   90.00
#
_symmetry.space_group_name_H-M   'P 1'
#
loop_
_entity.id
_entity.type
_entity.pdbx_description
1 polymer ?
#
loop_
_entity_poly.entity_id
_entity_poly.type
_entity_poly.pdbx_seq_one_letter_code
_entity_poly.pdbx_strand_id
1 'polypeptide(L)' 'AGELRFATDIDHYAGWALAHLFKSRDFIWTADGPDEWRKPWTNWIETRYEAKARREGRLSSYLTFTRV' A
#
# COMPACT_ATOMS: atom_id res chain seq x y z
N ALA A 1 -2.20 -18.22 -6.75
CA ALA A 1 -1.12 -17.24 -6.51
C ALA A 1 -1.47 -16.43 -5.27
N GLY A 2 -0.48 -15.97 -4.50
CA GLY A 2 -0.71 -15.16 -3.29
C GLY A 2 -0.50 -13.68 -3.56
N GLU A 3 -1.23 -12.82 -2.85
CA GLU A 3 -1.03 -11.36 -2.87
C GLU A 3 -0.43 -10.90 -1.53
N LEU A 4 0.49 -9.95 -1.61
CA LEU A 4 0.93 -9.13 -0.49
C LEU A 4 0.26 -7.77 -0.61
N ARG A 5 -0.55 -7.43 0.40
CA ARG A 5 -1.23 -6.13 0.53
C ARG A 5 -0.65 -5.39 1.72
N PHE A 6 -0.11 -4.20 1.49
CA PHE A 6 0.57 -3.39 2.51
C PHE A 6 -0.04 -1.99 2.54
N ALA A 7 -0.55 -1.57 3.71
CA ALA A 7 -1.16 -0.25 3.89
C ALA A 7 -0.38 0.58 4.93
N THR A 8 -0.14 1.85 4.64
CA THR A 8 0.48 2.77 5.61
C THR A 8 0.08 4.23 5.36
N ASP A 9 -0.08 4.98 6.44
CA ASP A 9 -0.32 6.43 6.50
C ASP A 9 0.97 7.25 6.68
N ILE A 10 2.13 6.61 6.51
CA ILE A 10 3.47 7.21 6.65
C ILE A 10 4.20 7.12 5.31
N ASP A 11 4.35 8.25 4.64
CA ASP A 11 4.92 8.35 3.28
C ASP A 11 6.32 7.73 3.16
N HIS A 12 7.22 8.05 4.10
CA HIS A 12 8.56 7.47 4.11
C HIS A 12 8.54 5.93 4.25
N TYR A 13 7.56 5.39 4.99
CA TYR A 13 7.45 3.93 5.16
C TYR A 13 6.90 3.26 3.90
N ALA A 14 5.95 3.90 3.21
CA ALA A 14 5.47 3.45 1.91
C ALA A 14 6.64 3.37 0.90
N GLY A 15 7.44 4.44 0.81
CA GLY A 15 8.61 4.49 -0.06
C GLY A 15 9.65 3.42 0.27
N TRP A 16 9.93 3.19 1.56
CA TRP A 16 10.83 2.13 2.00
C TRP A 16 10.32 0.74 1.62
N ALA A 17 9.03 0.45 1.86
CA ALA A 17 8.43 -0.85 1.57
C ALA A 17 8.44 -1.13 0.06
N LEU A 18 8.08 -0.13 -0.75
CA LEU A 18 8.13 -0.19 -2.20
C LEU A 18 9.56 -0.52 -2.69
N ALA A 19 10.56 0.24 -2.23
CA ALA A 19 11.95 0.03 -2.60
C ALA A 19 12.51 -1.33 -2.15
N HIS A 20 12.03 -1.86 -1.02
CA HIS A 20 12.44 -3.18 -0.52
C HIS A 20 11.84 -4.31 -1.37
N LEU A 21 10.55 -4.22 -1.67
CA LEU A 21 9.83 -5.25 -2.45
C LEU A 21 10.26 -5.26 -3.92
N PHE A 22 10.57 -4.11 -4.52
CA PHE A 22 11.15 -4.05 -5.88
C PHE A 22 12.51 -4.76 -6.01
N LYS A 23 13.25 -4.97 -4.92
CA LYS A 23 14.52 -5.72 -4.94
C LYS A 23 14.32 -7.23 -4.84
N SER A 24 13.13 -7.68 -4.44
CA SER A 24 12.83 -9.11 -4.34
C SER A 24 12.51 -9.69 -5.72
N ARG A 25 12.94 -10.93 -5.97
CA ARG A 25 12.57 -11.69 -7.17
C ARG A 25 11.23 -12.43 -7.00
N ASP A 26 10.69 -12.44 -5.79
CA ASP A 26 9.50 -13.20 -5.43
C ASP A 26 8.20 -12.39 -5.59
N PHE A 27 8.29 -11.08 -5.82
CA PHE A 27 7.15 -10.17 -5.86
C PHE A 27 7.15 -9.28 -7.10
N ILE A 28 5.96 -9.08 -7.66
CA ILE A 28 5.72 -8.19 -8.80
C ILE A 28 4.80 -7.06 -8.36
N TRP A 29 5.20 -5.82 -8.63
CA TRP A 29 4.36 -4.63 -8.45
C TRP A 29 3.18 -4.65 -9.43
N THR A 30 1.97 -4.39 -8.95
CA THR A 30 0.75 -4.57 -9.74
C THR A 30 0.09 -3.28 -10.20
N ALA A 31 0.38 -2.14 -9.55
CA ALA A 31 -0.31 -0.89 -9.88
C ALA A 31 0.10 -0.36 -11.26
N ASP A 32 -0.90 -0.12 -12.11
CA ASP A 32 -0.74 0.48 -13.45
C ASP A 32 -0.84 2.02 -13.43
N GLY A 33 -1.26 2.59 -12.31
CA GLY A 33 -1.50 4.02 -12.16
C GLY A 33 -1.52 4.50 -10.70
N PRO A 34 -1.69 5.81 -10.49
CA PRO A 34 -1.67 6.41 -9.15
C PRO A 34 -2.84 5.95 -8.27
N ASP A 35 -4.00 5.71 -8.86
CA ASP A 35 -5.21 5.38 -8.11
C ASP A 35 -5.14 4.00 -7.44
N GLU A 36 -4.48 3.05 -8.08
CA GLU A 36 -4.26 1.67 -7.58
C GLU A 36 -3.50 1.62 -6.25
N TRP A 37 -2.69 2.64 -5.93
CA TRP A 37 -1.97 2.73 -4.65
C TRP A 37 -2.42 3.87 -3.74
N ARG A 38 -3.29 4.77 -4.22
CA ARG A 38 -3.88 5.86 -3.43
C ARG A 38 -5.26 5.53 -2.88
N LYS A 39 -5.97 4.59 -3.50
CA LYS A 39 -7.31 4.17 -3.09
C LYS A 39 -7.23 2.85 -2.31
N PRO A 40 -8.08 2.68 -1.29
CA PRO A 40 -8.15 1.42 -0.58
C PRO A 40 -8.69 0.30 -1.48
N TRP A 41 -8.33 -0.95 -1.17
CA TRP A 41 -8.88 -2.11 -1.86
C TRP A 41 -10.40 -2.21 -1.70
N THR A 42 -11.05 -2.87 -2.66
CA THR A 42 -12.48 -3.20 -2.56
C THR A 42 -12.77 -3.91 -1.23
N ASN A 43 -13.76 -3.42 -0.50
CA ASN A 43 -14.17 -3.90 0.83
C ASN A 43 -13.13 -3.72 1.95
N TRP A 44 -12.12 -2.87 1.77
CA TRP A 44 -11.22 -2.50 2.86
C TRP A 44 -11.99 -1.78 3.97
N ILE A 45 -11.77 -2.23 5.21
CA ILE A 45 -12.31 -1.57 6.38
C ILE A 45 -11.23 -0.65 6.93
N GLU A 46 -11.52 0.65 6.96
CA GLU A 46 -10.62 1.66 7.51
C GLU A 46 -10.24 1.28 8.95
N THR A 47 -8.94 1.24 9.22
CA THR A 47 -8.42 1.00 10.56
C THR A 47 -8.54 2.26 11.43
N ARG A 48 -8.46 2.08 12.75
CA ARG A 48 -8.40 3.21 13.70
C ARG A 48 -7.26 4.20 13.40
N TYR A 49 -6.12 3.69 12.91
CA TYR A 49 -4.95 4.52 12.60
C TYR A 49 -5.14 5.31 11.31
N GLU A 50 -5.74 4.72 10.28
CA GLU A 50 -6.12 5.45 9.07
C GLU A 50 -7.15 6.54 9.37
N ALA A 51 -8.18 6.24 10.16
CA ALA A 51 -9.16 7.24 10.60
C ALA A 51 -8.50 8.38 11.42
N LYS A 52 -7.46 8.09 12.20
CA LYS A 52 -6.65 9.10 12.88
C LYS A 52 -5.83 9.92 11.86
N ALA A 53 -5.14 9.26 10.94
CA ALA A 53 -4.31 9.91 9.94
C ALA A 53 -5.10 10.88 9.06
N ARG A 54 -6.27 10.45 8.59
CA ARG A 54 -7.20 11.27 7.81
C ARG A 54 -7.65 12.53 8.55
N ARG A 55 -7.95 12.41 9.85
CA ARG A 55 -8.27 13.57 10.71
C ARG A 55 -7.10 14.54 10.86
N GLU A 56 -5.87 14.03 10.78
CA GLU A 56 -4.62 14.82 10.82
C GLU A 56 -4.19 15.31 9.41
N GLY A 57 -5.01 15.10 8.37
CA GLY A 57 -4.74 15.55 7.00
C GLY A 57 -3.70 14.71 6.25
N ARG A 58 -3.36 13.52 6.77
CA ARG A 58 -2.44 12.58 6.12
C ARG A 58 -3.21 11.60 5.23
N LEU A 59 -2.56 11.17 4.14
CA LEU A 59 -3.10 10.19 3.20
C LEU A 59 -2.44 8.83 3.43
N SER A 60 -3.22 7.77 3.23
CA SER A 60 -2.72 6.38 3.24
C SER A 60 -2.33 5.93 1.84
N SER A 61 -1.33 5.05 1.78
CA SER A 61 -0.92 4.31 0.59
C SER A 61 -1.28 2.83 0.74
N TYR A 62 -1.70 2.21 -0.37
CA TYR A 62 -2.19 0.83 -0.45
C TYR A 62 -1.39 0.07 -1.52
N LEU A 63 -0.33 -0.61 -1.13
CA LEU A 63 0.60 -1.27 -2.03
C LEU A 63 0.20 -2.72 -2.25
N THR A 64 0.06 -3.14 -3.52
CA THR A 64 -0.29 -4.52 -3.88
C THR A 64 0.81 -5.16 -4.71
N PHE A 65 1.24 -6.35 -4.28
CA PHE A 65 2.18 -7.18 -5.02
C PHE A 65 1.63 -8.59 -5.19
N THR A 66 1.95 -9.24 -6.30
CA THR A 66 1.65 -10.66 -6.51
C THR A 66 2.93 -11.47 -6.33
N ARG A 67 2.82 -12.63 -5.67
CA ARG A 67 3.93 -13.59 -5.59
C ARG A 67 4.11 -14.28 -6.95
N VAL A 68 5.36 -14.36 -7.40
CA VAL A 68 5.77 -15.13 -8.59
C VAL A 68 5.51 -16.62 -8.39
#